data_AF-A0A0L0DKM0-F1
#
_entry.id   AF-A0A0L0DKM0-F1
#
_cell.length_a   1.000
_cell.length_b   1.000
_cell.length_c   1.000
_cell.angle_alpha   90.00
_cell.angle_beta   90.00
_cell.angle_gamma   90.00
#
_symmetry.space_group_name_H-M   'P 1'
#
loop_
_entity.id
_entity.type
_entity.pdbx_description
1 polymer ?
#
loop_
_entity_poly.entity_id
_entity_poly.type
_entity_poly.pdbx_seq_one_letter_code
_entity_poly.pdbx_strand_id
1 'polypeptide(L)'
;MWAVSGLVVVFPGDVQNRAEEQAKSPIGQQLMEYSLEKTAERLGAKWPDKAVFVVAPKRMVEDKAVYDNMLLGGRALVYLDALVDGMRQHIGASSALPVHLVGFSSGAAVVNRVLTEVLDSFREPVLAASPDGSIKPIVRLMYDKAVAANVKVQEMFFGRLVSMTWLDAANGPPLGEQHTSDEVLEAFAARAPDGWRLSARIISSEWQVNDPRRPWIRPSLAALFDLLQKLDHVDASWDAPPELVPDDDDNSDDAATEGDAVATAAADDAEIVRTLQAHFAMLDEFDL
;
A
#
# COMPACT_ATOMS: atom_id res chain seq x y z
N MET A 1 -27.60 -14.98 -4.88
CA MET A 1 -26.18 -14.65 -4.72
C MET A 1 -25.99 -13.29 -5.38
N TRP A 2 -25.70 -12.23 -4.61
CA TRP A 2 -25.44 -10.92 -5.21
C TRP A 2 -24.14 -11.03 -6.02
N ALA A 3 -24.15 -10.49 -7.24
CA ALA A 3 -22.98 -10.55 -8.11
C ALA A 3 -21.92 -9.60 -7.55
N VAL A 4 -20.76 -10.14 -7.17
CA VAL A 4 -19.62 -9.34 -6.74
C VAL A 4 -19.11 -8.52 -7.92
N SER A 5 -19.05 -7.20 -7.77
CA SER A 5 -18.69 -6.25 -8.82
C SER A 5 -17.18 -6.00 -8.93
N GLY A 6 -16.41 -6.42 -7.91
CA GLY A 6 -14.96 -6.21 -7.84
C GLY A 6 -14.32 -6.77 -6.57
N LEU A 7 -12.99 -6.75 -6.53
CA LEU A 7 -12.17 -7.12 -5.38
C LEU A 7 -11.56 -5.87 -4.76
N VAL A 8 -11.54 -5.80 -3.43
CA VAL A 8 -10.81 -4.78 -2.66
C VAL A 8 -9.76 -5.49 -1.85
N VAL A 9 -8.49 -5.25 -2.18
CA VAL A 9 -7.33 -5.89 -1.54
C VAL A 9 -6.65 -4.86 -0.66
N VAL A 10 -6.73 -5.07 0.65
CA VAL A 10 -6.24 -4.13 1.66
C VAL A 10 -4.99 -4.71 2.31
N PHE A 11 -3.88 -3.97 2.23
CA PHE A 11 -2.66 -4.23 2.97
C PHE A 11 -2.65 -3.32 4.22
N PRO A 12 -2.89 -3.86 5.43
CA PRO A 12 -2.98 -3.11 6.68
C PRO A 12 -1.61 -2.62 7.17
N GLY A 13 -1.67 -1.80 8.20
CA GLY A 13 -0.53 -1.13 8.82
C GLY A 13 0.10 -1.88 9.99
N ASP A 14 0.98 -1.16 10.68
CA ASP A 14 1.54 -1.57 11.96
C ASP A 14 0.42 -1.75 13.01
N VAL A 15 0.72 -2.53 14.05
CA VAL A 15 -0.17 -2.94 15.15
C VAL A 15 -1.32 -3.86 14.72
N GLN A 16 -1.91 -3.66 13.53
CA GLN A 16 -3.02 -4.48 13.03
C GLN A 16 -2.61 -5.92 12.79
N ASN A 17 -3.20 -6.85 13.53
CA ASN A 17 -2.95 -8.27 13.41
C ASN A 17 -4.24 -9.08 13.61
N ARG A 18 -4.16 -10.39 13.44
CA ARG A 18 -5.25 -11.30 13.80
C ARG A 18 -5.62 -11.07 15.25
N ALA A 19 -6.91 -11.04 15.56
CA ALA A 19 -7.42 -10.75 16.89
C ALA A 19 -6.69 -11.52 18.01
N GLU A 20 -6.45 -12.82 17.82
CA GLU A 20 -5.74 -13.66 18.79
C GLU A 20 -4.30 -13.19 19.05
N GLU A 21 -3.58 -12.78 18.01
CA GLU A 21 -2.19 -12.31 18.12
C GLU A 21 -2.14 -10.88 18.66
N GLN A 22 -3.03 -10.01 18.20
CA GLN A 22 -3.08 -8.62 18.60
C GLN A 22 -3.42 -8.48 20.10
N ALA A 23 -4.27 -9.36 20.64
CA ALA A 23 -4.61 -9.39 22.06
C ALA A 23 -3.42 -9.70 23.00
N LYS A 24 -2.26 -10.10 22.45
CA LYS A 24 -1.07 -10.42 23.25
C LYS A 24 -0.28 -9.19 23.67
N SER A 25 -0.44 -8.03 23.02
CA SER A 25 0.23 -6.78 23.42
C SER A 25 -0.74 -5.83 24.15
N PRO A 26 -0.27 -5.05 25.16
CA PRO A 26 -1.11 -4.09 25.86
C PRO A 26 -1.75 -3.02 24.95
N ILE A 27 -0.98 -2.50 24.00
CA ILE A 27 -1.47 -1.57 22.98
C ILE A 27 -2.48 -2.27 22.06
N GLY A 28 -2.18 -3.49 21.62
CA GLY A 28 -3.05 -4.27 20.73
C GLY A 28 -4.41 -4.59 21.34
N GLN A 29 -4.48 -4.86 22.66
CA GLN A 29 -5.74 -5.06 23.40
C GLN A 29 -6.65 -3.84 23.35
N GLN A 30 -6.09 -2.63 23.37
CA GLN A 30 -6.86 -1.38 23.30
C GLN A 30 -7.32 -1.04 21.87
N LEU A 31 -6.78 -1.75 20.86
CA LEU A 31 -7.02 -1.51 19.44
C LEU A 31 -7.70 -2.69 18.76
N MET A 32 -8.31 -3.61 19.52
CA MET A 32 -8.96 -4.82 19.00
C MET A 32 -10.07 -4.56 17.98
N GLU A 33 -10.73 -3.40 18.08
CA GLU A 33 -11.68 -2.88 17.11
C GLU A 33 -11.06 -2.69 15.71
N TYR A 34 -9.73 -2.64 15.61
CA TYR A 34 -8.97 -2.51 14.36
C TYR A 34 -8.17 -3.77 13.99
N SER A 35 -8.50 -4.92 14.59
CA SER A 35 -7.93 -6.21 14.16
C SER A 35 -8.22 -6.47 12.68
N LEU A 36 -7.49 -7.41 12.06
CA LEU A 36 -7.69 -7.73 10.65
C LEU A 36 -9.12 -8.19 10.35
N GLU A 37 -9.71 -8.98 11.23
CA GLU A 37 -11.09 -9.47 11.11
C GLU A 37 -12.09 -8.32 11.21
N LYS A 38 -11.93 -7.44 12.22
CA LYS A 38 -12.81 -6.28 12.39
C LYS A 38 -12.71 -5.28 11.25
N THR A 39 -11.49 -5.07 10.75
CA THR A 39 -11.24 -4.26 9.55
C THR A 39 -11.95 -4.85 8.33
N ALA A 40 -11.86 -6.16 8.12
CA ALA A 40 -12.54 -6.83 7.02
C ALA A 40 -14.08 -6.74 7.13
N GLU A 41 -14.63 -6.93 8.32
CA GLU A 41 -16.06 -6.78 8.59
C GLU A 41 -16.57 -5.37 8.26
N ARG A 42 -15.87 -4.32 8.72
CA ARG A 42 -16.25 -2.92 8.50
C ARG A 42 -16.19 -2.52 7.03
N LEU A 43 -15.06 -2.81 6.38
CA LEU A 43 -14.89 -2.48 4.97
C LEU A 43 -15.85 -3.30 4.08
N GLY A 44 -16.14 -4.55 4.45
CA GLY A 44 -17.15 -5.36 3.77
C GLY A 44 -18.57 -4.81 3.91
N ALA A 45 -18.91 -4.24 5.07
CA ALA A 45 -20.18 -3.54 5.26
C ALA A 45 -20.25 -2.22 4.47
N LYS A 46 -19.10 -1.54 4.29
CA LYS A 46 -19.00 -0.29 3.52
C LYS A 46 -19.22 -0.50 2.02
N TRP A 47 -18.69 -1.58 1.45
CA TRP A 47 -18.84 -1.91 0.02
C TRP A 47 -19.54 -3.26 -0.17
N PRO A 48 -20.87 -3.33 0.03
CA PRO A 48 -21.61 -4.60 0.03
C PRO A 48 -21.66 -5.31 -1.33
N ASP A 49 -21.31 -4.63 -2.43
CA ASP A 49 -21.22 -5.19 -3.77
C ASP A 49 -19.79 -5.66 -4.13
N LYS A 50 -18.79 -5.41 -3.27
CA LYS A 50 -17.40 -5.81 -3.44
C LYS A 50 -17.05 -6.98 -2.53
N ALA A 51 -16.08 -7.80 -2.94
CA ALA A 51 -15.44 -8.75 -2.03
C ALA A 51 -14.17 -8.11 -1.46
N VAL A 52 -14.17 -7.87 -0.15
CA VAL A 52 -13.06 -7.25 0.57
C VAL A 52 -12.15 -8.32 1.17
N PHE A 53 -10.85 -8.18 0.97
CA PHE A 53 -9.83 -9.03 1.58
C PHE A 53 -8.77 -8.17 2.27
N VAL A 54 -8.60 -8.39 3.56
CA VAL A 54 -7.52 -7.80 4.35
C VAL A 54 -6.36 -8.81 4.41
N VAL A 55 -5.22 -8.43 3.85
CA VAL A 55 -4.07 -9.31 3.67
C VAL A 55 -3.15 -9.18 4.87
N ALA A 56 -3.13 -10.20 5.73
CA ALA A 56 -2.23 -10.21 6.88
C ALA A 56 -0.76 -10.04 6.45
N PRO A 57 0.04 -9.26 7.20
CA PRO A 57 1.48 -9.24 7.01
C PRO A 57 2.06 -10.64 7.22
N LYS A 58 3.19 -10.92 6.56
CA LYS A 58 3.85 -12.22 6.69
C LYS A 58 4.29 -12.47 8.14
N ARG A 59 4.70 -11.42 8.82
CA ARG A 59 5.07 -11.41 10.24
C ARG A 59 4.94 -10.01 10.82
N MET A 60 4.83 -9.94 12.14
CA MET A 60 4.99 -8.70 12.91
C MET A 60 6.35 -8.70 13.60
N VAL A 61 7.00 -7.53 13.69
CA VAL A 61 8.24 -7.33 14.46
C VAL A 61 8.09 -6.06 15.27
N GLU A 62 8.02 -6.16 16.60
CA GLU A 62 7.81 -4.98 17.47
C GLU A 62 6.61 -4.15 17.00
N ASP A 63 5.49 -4.85 16.77
CA ASP A 63 4.25 -4.29 16.21
C ASP A 63 4.36 -3.69 14.79
N LYS A 64 5.48 -3.85 14.09
CA LYS A 64 5.63 -3.43 12.69
C LYS A 64 5.24 -4.52 11.72
N ALA A 65 4.43 -4.17 10.72
CA ALA A 65 4.01 -5.07 9.67
C ALA A 65 5.13 -5.33 8.67
N VAL A 66 5.43 -6.61 8.41
CA VAL A 66 6.49 -7.02 7.50
C VAL A 66 5.95 -7.89 6.37
N TYR A 67 6.12 -7.39 5.14
CA TYR A 67 5.69 -8.02 3.90
C TYR A 67 6.87 -8.57 3.08
N ASP A 68 7.80 -9.31 3.70
CA ASP A 68 9.03 -9.80 3.03
C ASP A 68 8.75 -10.56 1.72
N ASN A 69 7.61 -11.27 1.64
CA ASN A 69 7.18 -11.96 0.42
C ASN A 69 6.94 -10.99 -0.76
N MET A 70 6.44 -9.79 -0.48
CA MET A 70 6.14 -8.78 -1.49
C MET A 70 7.31 -7.82 -1.70
N LEU A 71 8.02 -7.46 -0.63
CA LEU A 71 9.02 -6.40 -0.64
C LEU A 71 10.43 -6.91 -0.99
N LEU A 72 10.74 -8.19 -0.77
CA LEU A 72 12.07 -8.75 -1.05
C LEU A 72 12.10 -9.52 -2.37
N GLY A 73 13.07 -9.17 -3.23
CA GLY A 73 13.40 -9.93 -4.44
C GLY A 73 12.52 -9.63 -5.66
N GLY A 74 11.73 -8.55 -5.63
CA GLY A 74 11.04 -8.00 -6.79
C GLY A 74 9.99 -8.90 -7.42
N ARG A 75 9.06 -9.39 -6.60
CA ARG A 75 8.00 -10.31 -7.03
C ARG A 75 6.62 -9.90 -6.52
N ALA A 76 6.43 -8.67 -6.04
CA ALA A 76 5.16 -8.21 -5.48
C ALA A 76 3.99 -8.48 -6.44
N LEU A 77 4.15 -8.18 -7.72
CA LEU A 77 3.09 -8.40 -8.72
C LEU A 77 2.78 -9.88 -8.97
N VAL A 78 3.79 -10.74 -8.96
CA VAL A 78 3.59 -12.19 -9.10
C VAL A 78 2.82 -12.75 -7.92
N TYR A 79 3.15 -12.31 -6.71
CA TYR A 79 2.39 -12.70 -5.52
C TYR A 79 0.99 -12.10 -5.52
N LEU A 80 0.83 -10.84 -5.91
CA LEU A 80 -0.48 -10.18 -6.01
C LEU A 80 -1.38 -10.90 -7.01
N ASP A 81 -0.86 -11.29 -8.18
CA ASP A 81 -1.60 -12.04 -9.19
C ASP A 81 -2.12 -13.38 -8.65
N ALA A 82 -1.24 -14.17 -8.03
CA ALA A 82 -1.61 -15.44 -7.43
C ALA A 82 -2.63 -15.26 -6.29
N LEU A 83 -2.48 -14.20 -5.50
CA LEU A 83 -3.37 -13.87 -4.39
C LEU A 83 -4.76 -13.48 -4.91
N VAL A 84 -4.83 -12.57 -5.89
CA VAL A 84 -6.07 -12.13 -6.54
C VAL A 84 -6.80 -13.30 -7.21
N ASP A 85 -6.06 -14.17 -7.90
CA ASP A 85 -6.65 -15.38 -8.50
C ASP A 85 -7.20 -16.33 -7.45
N GLY A 86 -6.50 -16.51 -6.32
CA GLY A 86 -6.98 -17.29 -5.17
C GLY A 86 -8.24 -16.70 -4.54
N MET A 87 -8.27 -15.38 -4.34
CA MET A 87 -9.43 -14.64 -3.82
C MET A 87 -10.66 -14.79 -4.73
N ARG A 88 -10.46 -14.61 -6.04
CA ARG A 88 -11.49 -14.79 -7.07
C ARG A 88 -12.08 -16.20 -7.04
N GLN A 89 -11.22 -17.22 -6.95
CA GLN A 89 -11.65 -18.61 -6.85
C GLN A 89 -12.40 -18.89 -5.54
N HIS A 90 -11.94 -18.31 -4.43
CA HIS A 90 -12.56 -18.47 -3.11
C HIS A 90 -14.02 -17.97 -3.09
N ILE A 91 -14.31 -16.87 -3.77
CA ILE A 91 -15.68 -16.33 -3.90
C ILE A 91 -16.49 -16.96 -5.04
N GLY A 92 -15.91 -17.93 -5.77
CA GLY A 92 -16.59 -18.61 -6.88
C GLY A 92 -16.79 -17.76 -8.13
N ALA A 93 -16.01 -16.68 -8.31
CA ALA A 93 -16.13 -15.82 -9.49
C ALA A 93 -15.49 -16.49 -10.72
N SER A 94 -16.29 -16.73 -11.76
CA SER A 94 -15.84 -17.40 -12.99
C SER A 94 -14.98 -16.53 -13.90
N SER A 95 -15.20 -15.21 -13.89
CA SER A 95 -14.46 -14.22 -14.68
C SER A 95 -13.47 -13.44 -13.83
N ALA A 96 -12.48 -12.82 -14.47
CA ALA A 96 -11.67 -11.79 -13.83
C ALA A 96 -12.57 -10.65 -13.28
N LEU A 97 -12.15 -10.05 -12.18
CA LEU A 97 -12.84 -8.96 -11.52
C LEU A 97 -11.90 -7.75 -11.44
N PRO A 98 -12.45 -6.51 -11.50
CA PRO A 98 -11.66 -5.32 -11.26
C PRO A 98 -11.11 -5.33 -9.82
N VAL A 99 -9.87 -4.86 -9.67
CA VAL A 99 -9.12 -4.87 -8.42
C VAL A 99 -8.84 -3.44 -7.95
N HIS A 100 -9.34 -3.13 -6.76
CA HIS A 100 -8.98 -1.94 -6.00
C HIS A 100 -7.90 -2.33 -4.99
N LEU A 101 -6.73 -1.70 -5.07
CA LEU A 101 -5.59 -2.00 -4.23
C LEU A 101 -5.41 -0.88 -3.20
N VAL A 102 -5.48 -1.21 -1.92
CA VAL A 102 -5.36 -0.25 -0.82
C VAL A 102 -4.16 -0.62 0.05
N GLY A 103 -3.26 0.33 0.25
CA GLY A 103 -2.14 0.22 1.17
C GLY A 103 -2.31 1.22 2.29
N PHE A 104 -2.53 0.72 3.50
CA PHE A 104 -2.73 1.54 4.67
C PHE A 104 -1.48 1.55 5.55
N SER A 105 -1.02 2.74 5.96
CA SER A 105 0.19 2.89 6.78
C SER A 105 1.41 2.19 6.16
N SER A 106 2.05 1.25 6.86
CA SER A 106 3.16 0.45 6.35
C SER A 106 2.77 -0.48 5.19
N GLY A 107 1.50 -0.85 5.05
CA GLY A 107 0.97 -1.59 3.89
C GLY A 107 1.08 -0.82 2.58
N ALA A 108 1.19 0.51 2.63
CA ALA A 108 1.47 1.35 1.47
C ALA A 108 2.81 1.00 0.79
N ALA A 109 3.77 0.41 1.52
CA ALA A 109 5.01 -0.08 0.94
C ALA A 109 4.78 -1.19 -0.10
N VAL A 110 3.73 -1.99 0.05
CA VAL A 110 3.35 -3.02 -0.94
C VAL A 110 2.82 -2.37 -2.21
N VAL A 111 1.96 -1.36 -2.07
CA VAL A 111 1.38 -0.61 -3.20
C VAL A 111 2.47 0.16 -3.95
N ASN A 112 3.39 0.78 -3.23
CA ASN A 112 4.61 1.37 -3.78
C ASN A 112 5.39 0.35 -4.60
N ARG A 113 5.64 -0.84 -4.04
CA ARG A 113 6.41 -1.88 -4.71
C ARG A 113 5.73 -2.37 -5.98
N VAL A 114 4.41 -2.50 -5.97
CA VAL A 114 3.61 -2.83 -7.16
C VAL A 114 3.81 -1.79 -8.25
N LEU A 115 3.65 -0.49 -7.94
CA LEU A 115 3.88 0.58 -8.92
C LEU A 115 5.31 0.56 -9.46
N THR A 116 6.31 0.41 -8.59
CA THR A 116 7.72 0.34 -8.99
C THR A 116 7.99 -0.85 -9.92
N GLU A 117 7.47 -2.04 -9.62
CA GLU A 117 7.65 -3.22 -10.47
C GLU A 117 6.97 -3.07 -11.83
N VAL A 118 5.81 -2.39 -11.89
CA VAL A 118 5.15 -2.05 -13.16
C VAL A 118 6.03 -1.13 -13.98
N LEU A 119 6.49 -0.01 -13.41
CA LEU A 119 7.34 0.96 -14.11
C LEU A 119 8.67 0.33 -14.56
N ASP A 120 9.29 -0.48 -13.72
CA ASP A 120 10.50 -1.22 -14.08
C ASP A 120 10.28 -2.20 -15.24
N SER A 121 9.07 -2.74 -15.40
CA SER A 121 8.75 -3.65 -16.51
C SER A 121 8.77 -2.96 -17.88
N PHE A 122 8.65 -1.63 -17.92
CA PHE A 122 8.73 -0.85 -19.16
C PHE A 122 10.16 -0.53 -19.57
N ARG A 123 11.14 -0.86 -18.74
CA ARG A 123 12.55 -0.70 -19.07
C ARG A 123 12.98 -1.82 -20.00
N GLU A 124 13.62 -1.46 -21.10
CA GLU A 124 14.21 -2.43 -22.01
C GLU A 124 15.30 -3.25 -21.30
N PRO A 125 15.19 -4.59 -21.25
CA PRO A 125 16.26 -5.41 -20.71
C PRO A 125 17.54 -5.20 -21.52
N VAL A 126 18.70 -5.19 -20.87
CA VAL A 126 19.97 -5.00 -21.60
C VAL A 126 20.45 -6.35 -22.15
N LEU A 127 20.54 -6.46 -23.48
CA LEU A 127 21.14 -7.61 -24.13
C LEU A 127 22.66 -7.42 -24.28
N ALA A 128 23.42 -7.95 -23.32
CA ALA A 128 24.87 -7.82 -23.33
C ALA A 128 25.53 -8.75 -24.38
N ALA A 129 26.27 -8.17 -25.32
CA ALA A 129 27.14 -8.91 -26.25
C ALA A 129 28.50 -9.22 -25.60
N SER A 130 29.13 -10.30 -26.04
CA SER A 130 30.53 -10.62 -25.73
C SER A 130 31.47 -9.61 -26.42
N PRO A 131 32.75 -9.53 -26.04
CA PRO A 131 33.71 -8.60 -26.66
C PRO A 131 33.89 -8.77 -28.17
N ASP A 132 33.60 -9.96 -28.71
CA ASP A 132 33.63 -10.28 -30.14
C ASP A 132 32.31 -9.92 -30.87
N GLY A 133 31.36 -9.29 -30.18
CA GLY A 133 30.03 -8.96 -30.69
C GLY A 133 29.02 -10.10 -30.65
N SER A 134 29.41 -11.31 -30.21
CA SER A 134 28.50 -12.46 -30.15
C SER A 134 27.61 -12.44 -28.91
N ILE A 135 26.32 -12.75 -29.06
CA ILE A 135 25.41 -12.96 -27.94
C ILE A 135 25.41 -14.44 -27.60
N LYS A 136 25.82 -14.78 -26.38
CA LYS A 136 25.81 -16.17 -25.92
C LYS A 136 24.37 -16.68 -25.85
N PRO A 137 24.07 -17.92 -26.27
CA PRO A 137 22.72 -18.47 -26.22
C PRO A 137 22.04 -18.36 -24.86
N ILE A 138 22.80 -18.54 -23.78
CA ILE A 138 22.28 -18.38 -22.41
C ILE A 138 21.86 -16.94 -22.09
N VAL A 139 22.60 -15.95 -22.60
CA VAL A 139 22.26 -14.53 -22.41
C VAL A 139 21.01 -14.18 -23.19
N ARG A 140 20.88 -14.66 -24.44
CA ARG A 140 19.65 -14.49 -25.21
C ARG A 140 18.43 -15.12 -24.53
N LEU A 141 18.57 -16.35 -24.03
CA LEU A 141 17.50 -17.03 -23.29
C LEU A 141 17.09 -16.25 -22.03
N MET A 142 18.04 -15.68 -21.29
CA MET A 142 17.74 -14.86 -20.11
C MET A 142 17.01 -13.57 -20.49
N TYR A 143 17.45 -12.91 -21.57
CA TYR A 143 16.80 -11.74 -22.12
C TYR A 143 15.35 -12.04 -22.54
N ASP A 144 15.13 -13.08 -23.35
CA ASP A 144 13.80 -13.44 -23.83
C ASP A 144 12.85 -13.76 -22.65
N LYS A 145 13.37 -14.42 -21.59
CA LYS A 145 12.62 -14.65 -20.34
C LYS A 145 12.28 -13.37 -19.58
N ALA A 146 13.20 -12.41 -19.52
CA ALA A 146 12.96 -11.13 -18.88
C ALA A 146 11.88 -10.33 -19.60
N VAL A 147 11.95 -10.27 -20.94
CA VAL A 147 10.92 -9.63 -21.77
C VAL A 147 9.56 -10.28 -21.53
N ALA A 148 9.48 -11.61 -21.57
CA ALA A 148 8.22 -12.33 -21.31
C ALA A 148 7.66 -12.06 -19.90
N ALA A 149 8.52 -11.96 -18.89
CA ALA A 149 8.10 -11.63 -17.54
C ALA A 149 7.55 -10.19 -17.43
N ASN A 150 8.20 -9.22 -18.11
CA ASN A 150 7.73 -7.84 -18.17
C ASN A 150 6.36 -7.74 -18.84
N VAL A 151 6.15 -8.43 -19.96
CA VAL A 151 4.84 -8.46 -20.64
C VAL A 151 3.75 -8.99 -19.70
N LYS A 152 4.01 -10.08 -18.97
CA LYS A 152 3.05 -10.63 -18.01
C LYS A 152 2.72 -9.61 -16.91
N VAL A 153 3.72 -8.90 -16.39
CA VAL A 153 3.53 -7.82 -15.40
C VAL A 153 2.59 -6.75 -15.91
N GLN A 154 2.81 -6.28 -17.14
CA GLN A 154 1.99 -5.25 -17.77
C GLN A 154 0.55 -5.73 -18.00
N GLU A 155 0.36 -6.96 -18.48
CA GLU A 155 -0.97 -7.55 -18.71
C GLU A 155 -1.77 -7.70 -17.40
N MET A 156 -1.13 -8.14 -16.32
CA MET A 156 -1.77 -8.26 -15.01
C MET A 156 -2.21 -6.89 -14.48
N PHE A 157 -1.37 -5.87 -14.68
CA PHE A 157 -1.67 -4.51 -14.26
C PHE A 157 -2.84 -3.92 -15.04
N PHE A 158 -2.71 -3.81 -16.36
CA PHE A 158 -3.74 -3.19 -17.21
C PHE A 158 -5.05 -3.99 -17.25
N GLY A 159 -4.98 -5.31 -17.12
CA GLY A 159 -6.16 -6.18 -17.26
C GLY A 159 -7.07 -6.22 -16.03
N ARG A 160 -6.61 -5.73 -14.86
CA ARG A 160 -7.33 -5.93 -13.59
C ARG A 160 -7.34 -4.73 -12.67
N LEU A 161 -6.25 -3.95 -12.57
CA LEU A 161 -6.21 -2.84 -11.62
C LEU A 161 -7.06 -1.67 -12.11
N VAL A 162 -7.92 -1.19 -11.22
CA VAL A 162 -8.80 -0.03 -11.46
C VAL A 162 -8.48 1.13 -10.53
N SER A 163 -8.02 0.85 -9.31
CA SER A 163 -7.53 1.88 -8.40
C SER A 163 -6.39 1.43 -7.51
N MET A 164 -5.55 2.40 -7.14
CA MET A 164 -4.48 2.26 -6.14
C MET A 164 -4.63 3.39 -5.11
N THR A 165 -4.70 3.04 -3.84
CA THR A 165 -4.88 3.99 -2.75
C THR A 165 -3.75 3.86 -1.73
N TRP A 166 -3.07 4.97 -1.47
CA TRP A 166 -2.11 5.14 -0.38
C TRP A 166 -2.82 5.86 0.77
N LEU A 167 -3.31 5.09 1.73
CA LEU A 167 -4.06 5.58 2.87
C LEU A 167 -3.14 5.76 4.08
N ASP A 168 -3.01 7.00 4.52
CA ASP A 168 -2.18 7.45 5.63
C ASP A 168 -0.80 6.77 5.65
N ALA A 169 -0.14 6.80 4.48
CA ALA A 169 1.05 6.03 4.19
C ALA A 169 2.25 6.52 5.03
N ALA A 170 2.65 5.70 6.00
CA ALA A 170 3.78 5.97 6.89
C ALA A 170 5.14 5.99 6.18
N ASN A 171 5.23 5.37 5.00
CA ASN A 171 6.43 5.30 4.18
C ASN A 171 6.08 5.68 2.74
N GLY A 172 6.39 6.91 2.34
CA GLY A 172 6.48 7.26 0.93
C GLY A 172 7.60 6.46 0.24
N PRO A 173 7.50 6.19 -1.06
CA PRO A 173 8.41 5.25 -1.70
C PRO A 173 9.83 5.83 -1.85
N PRO A 174 10.86 4.97 -1.84
CA PRO A 174 12.15 5.31 -2.44
C PRO A 174 11.99 5.20 -3.97
N LEU A 175 11.36 6.19 -4.60
CA LEU A 175 11.41 6.33 -6.07
C LEU A 175 12.74 6.99 -6.43
N GLY A 176 13.68 6.21 -6.98
CA GLY A 176 14.88 6.74 -7.62
C GLY A 176 14.60 7.30 -9.02
N GLU A 177 15.47 8.17 -9.52
CA GLU A 177 15.40 8.83 -10.85
C GLU A 177 15.15 7.84 -12.01
N GLN A 178 15.61 6.60 -11.86
CA GLN A 178 15.45 5.51 -12.83
C GLN A 178 13.99 5.08 -13.10
N HIS A 179 13.06 5.33 -12.19
CA HIS A 179 11.64 4.98 -12.37
C HIS A 179 10.84 6.12 -13.01
N THR A 180 11.47 7.29 -13.15
CA THR A 180 10.83 8.53 -13.58
C THR A 180 11.47 9.08 -14.85
N SER A 181 12.22 8.27 -15.61
CA SER A 181 12.81 8.69 -16.88
C SER A 181 11.73 8.83 -17.95
N ASP A 182 11.86 9.85 -18.81
CA ASP A 182 10.90 10.11 -19.90
C ASP A 182 10.66 8.87 -20.75
N GLU A 183 11.70 8.08 -21.05
CA GLU A 183 11.60 6.80 -21.76
C GLU A 183 10.60 5.81 -21.12
N VAL A 184 10.63 5.67 -19.79
CA VAL A 184 9.74 4.74 -19.06
C VAL A 184 8.30 5.27 -19.07
N LEU A 185 8.13 6.58 -18.88
CA LEU A 185 6.82 7.22 -18.85
C LEU A 185 6.15 7.18 -20.24
N GLU A 186 6.90 7.46 -21.30
CA GLU A 186 6.45 7.34 -22.69
C GLU A 186 6.10 5.90 -23.05
N ALA A 187 6.92 4.92 -22.65
CA ALA A 187 6.64 3.51 -22.89
C ALA A 187 5.40 3.01 -22.13
N PHE A 188 5.19 3.49 -20.90
CA PHE A 188 3.98 3.23 -20.12
C PHE A 188 2.74 3.76 -20.86
N ALA A 189 2.78 5.04 -21.26
CA ALA A 189 1.68 5.70 -21.98
C ALA A 189 1.34 5.00 -23.29
N ALA A 190 2.35 4.63 -24.08
CA ALA A 190 2.16 3.98 -25.38
C ALA A 190 1.57 2.56 -25.30
N ARG A 191 1.69 1.89 -24.15
CA ARG A 191 1.23 0.51 -23.96
C ARG A 191 -0.12 0.38 -23.28
N ALA A 192 -0.57 1.44 -22.59
CA ALA A 192 -1.87 1.46 -21.95
C ALA A 192 -2.98 1.19 -23.00
N PRO A 193 -3.91 0.25 -22.74
CA PRO A 193 -5.00 -0.02 -23.67
C PRO A 193 -5.89 1.20 -23.90
N ASP A 194 -6.45 1.35 -25.10
CA ASP A 194 -7.38 2.44 -25.42
C ASP A 194 -8.53 2.50 -24.41
N GLY A 195 -8.72 3.67 -23.81
CA GLY A 195 -9.78 3.91 -22.82
C GLY A 195 -9.49 3.37 -21.42
N TRP A 196 -8.36 2.70 -21.19
CA TRP A 196 -7.94 2.31 -19.85
C TRP A 196 -7.61 3.56 -19.01
N ARG A 197 -7.97 3.50 -17.72
CA ARG A 197 -7.67 4.53 -16.71
C ARG A 197 -7.42 3.86 -15.36
N LEU A 198 -6.47 4.42 -14.60
CA LEU A 198 -6.24 4.07 -13.21
C LEU A 198 -6.56 5.26 -12.31
N SER A 199 -7.42 5.04 -11.30
CA SER A 199 -7.60 6.00 -10.21
C SER A 199 -6.49 5.82 -9.18
N ALA A 200 -5.65 6.85 -8.98
CA ALA A 200 -4.54 6.81 -8.04
C ALA A 200 -4.74 7.86 -6.95
N ARG A 201 -4.99 7.43 -5.71
CA ARG A 201 -5.37 8.31 -4.61
C ARG A 201 -4.37 8.26 -3.47
N ILE A 202 -3.83 9.40 -3.09
CA ILE A 202 -3.11 9.57 -1.83
C ILE A 202 -4.09 10.21 -0.86
N ILE A 203 -4.29 9.60 0.30
CA ILE A 203 -5.17 10.12 1.35
C ILE A 203 -4.33 10.17 2.61
N SER A 204 -4.09 11.35 3.16
CA SER A 204 -3.17 11.49 4.30
C SER A 204 -3.74 12.42 5.34
N SER A 205 -3.61 12.05 6.60
CA SER A 205 -4.01 12.89 7.72
C SER A 205 -3.08 14.10 7.88
N GLU A 206 -3.63 15.24 8.30
CA GLU A 206 -2.84 16.46 8.49
C GLU A 206 -1.73 16.28 9.54
N TRP A 207 -2.03 15.56 10.63
CA TRP A 207 -1.05 15.28 11.68
C TRP A 207 0.12 14.43 11.15
N GLN A 208 -0.12 13.45 10.28
CA GLN A 208 0.94 12.58 9.76
C GLN A 208 1.87 13.34 8.80
N VAL A 209 1.32 14.16 7.90
CA VAL A 209 2.12 14.93 6.93
C VAL A 209 2.86 16.10 7.58
N ASN A 210 2.39 16.58 8.73
CA ASN A 210 3.00 17.67 9.48
C ASN A 210 3.80 17.19 10.70
N ASP A 211 3.96 15.88 10.93
CA ASP A 211 4.71 15.34 12.08
C ASP A 211 6.19 15.76 12.02
N PRO A 212 6.68 16.62 12.93
CA PRO A 212 8.06 17.11 12.91
C PRO A 212 9.09 16.01 13.18
N ARG A 213 8.68 14.87 13.74
CA ARG A 213 9.54 13.69 13.97
C ARG A 213 9.72 12.86 12.70
N ARG A 214 8.82 13.03 11.72
CA ARG A 214 8.81 12.30 10.45
C ARG A 214 8.82 13.26 9.26
N PRO A 215 9.82 14.17 9.17
CA PRO A 215 9.84 15.25 8.18
C PRO A 215 9.94 14.76 6.73
N TRP A 216 10.25 13.47 6.51
CA TRP A 216 10.33 12.86 5.19
C TRP A 216 8.96 12.52 4.59
N ILE A 217 7.88 12.40 5.39
CA ILE A 217 6.58 11.91 4.89
C ILE A 217 6.03 12.83 3.80
N ARG A 218 5.82 14.11 4.11
CA ARG A 218 5.25 15.06 3.16
C ARG A 218 6.05 15.20 1.87
N PRO A 219 7.39 15.38 1.89
CA PRO A 219 8.19 15.38 0.67
C PRO A 219 8.09 14.08 -0.14
N SER A 220 8.04 12.92 0.53
CA SER A 220 7.95 11.63 -0.16
C SER A 220 6.59 11.43 -0.83
N LEU A 221 5.50 11.82 -0.18
CA LEU A 221 4.14 11.78 -0.75
C LEU A 221 3.98 12.79 -1.90
N ALA A 222 4.57 13.98 -1.77
CA ALA A 222 4.61 14.96 -2.86
C ALA A 222 5.35 14.41 -4.08
N ALA A 223 6.51 13.79 -3.89
CA ALA A 223 7.26 13.17 -4.99
C ALA A 223 6.49 12.01 -5.66
N LEU A 224 5.75 11.20 -4.88
CA LEU A 224 4.85 10.19 -5.42
C LEU A 224 3.72 10.85 -6.23
N PHE A 225 3.08 11.88 -5.70
CA PHE A 225 2.00 12.59 -6.38
C PHE A 225 2.48 13.19 -7.71
N ASP A 226 3.63 13.86 -7.71
CA ASP A 226 4.26 14.41 -8.91
C ASP A 226 4.56 13.34 -9.97
N LEU A 227 4.96 12.13 -9.56
CA LEU A 227 5.11 11.01 -10.47
C LEU A 227 3.76 10.56 -11.05
N LEU A 228 2.75 10.37 -10.20
CA LEU A 228 1.42 9.92 -10.63
C LEU A 228 0.80 10.90 -11.63
N GLN A 229 1.00 12.21 -11.44
CA GLN A 229 0.55 13.24 -12.38
C GLN A 229 1.25 13.21 -13.75
N LYS A 230 2.44 12.61 -13.84
CA LYS A 230 3.18 12.45 -15.11
C LYS A 230 2.80 11.18 -15.87
N LEU A 231 2.10 10.24 -15.23
CA LEU A 231 1.67 9.01 -15.87
C LEU A 231 0.37 9.28 -16.65
N ASP A 232 0.47 9.31 -17.97
CA ASP A 232 -0.72 9.34 -18.82
C ASP A 232 -1.66 8.18 -18.46
N HIS A 233 -2.97 8.43 -18.57
CA HIS A 233 -4.02 7.49 -18.19
C HIS A 233 -4.17 7.22 -16.69
N VAL A 234 -3.45 7.95 -15.83
CA VAL A 234 -3.62 7.91 -14.37
C VAL A 234 -4.34 9.17 -13.90
N ASP A 235 -5.51 8.99 -13.28
CA ASP A 235 -6.27 10.04 -12.63
C ASP A 235 -5.80 10.16 -11.18
N ALA A 236 -4.84 11.06 -10.93
CA ALA A 236 -4.19 11.21 -9.63
C ALA A 236 -4.89 12.25 -8.73
N SER A 237 -5.14 11.90 -7.46
CA SER A 237 -5.57 12.85 -6.42
C SER A 237 -4.73 12.72 -5.15
N TRP A 238 -4.61 13.83 -4.42
CA TRP A 238 -4.08 13.86 -3.06
C TRP A 238 -5.07 14.60 -2.16
N ASP A 239 -5.75 13.83 -1.31
CA ASP A 239 -6.79 14.29 -0.42
C ASP A 239 -6.27 14.33 1.04
N ALA A 240 -6.72 15.33 1.79
CA ALA A 240 -6.60 15.38 3.24
C ALA A 240 -8.03 15.41 3.81
N PRO A 241 -8.51 14.33 4.46
CA PRO A 241 -9.81 14.38 5.12
C PRO A 241 -9.77 15.39 6.27
N PRO A 242 -10.92 15.98 6.64
CA PRO A 242 -11.01 16.94 7.72
C PRO A 242 -10.44 16.34 9.01
N GLU A 243 -9.62 17.14 9.70
CA GLU A 243 -8.86 16.71 10.87
C GLU A 243 -9.78 16.15 11.97
N LEU A 244 -9.55 14.89 12.37
CA LEU A 244 -9.98 14.40 13.67
C LEU A 244 -9.02 14.98 14.70
N VAL A 245 -9.26 16.22 15.12
CA VAL A 245 -8.50 16.87 16.20
C VAL A 245 -8.69 15.99 17.45
N PRO A 246 -7.64 15.37 18.00
CA PRO A 246 -7.73 14.79 19.32
C PRO A 246 -8.07 15.93 20.27
N ASP A 247 -9.16 15.85 21.06
CA ASP A 247 -9.49 16.93 22.00
C ASP A 247 -8.27 17.26 22.87
N ASP A 248 -7.67 18.42 22.62
CA ASP A 248 -6.66 19.06 23.44
C ASP A 248 -7.34 19.68 24.66
N ASP A 249 -7.89 18.83 25.52
CA ASP A 249 -8.30 19.20 26.88
C ASP A 249 -7.41 18.42 27.84
N ASP A 250 -6.21 18.92 28.13
CA ASP A 250 -5.91 19.51 29.44
C ASP A 250 -4.47 20.07 29.46
N ASN A 251 -4.39 21.40 29.53
CA ASN A 251 -3.18 22.11 29.88
C ASN A 251 -3.09 22.12 31.41
N SER A 252 -2.38 21.16 32.01
CA SER A 252 -1.98 21.26 33.42
C SER A 252 -0.47 21.14 33.55
N ASP A 253 0.18 22.30 33.59
CA ASP A 253 1.47 22.49 34.25
C ASP A 253 1.35 22.00 35.70
N ASP A 254 1.89 20.82 36.00
CA ASP A 254 2.17 20.45 37.39
C ASP A 254 3.56 19.80 37.50
N ALA A 255 4.35 20.36 38.41
CA ALA A 255 5.74 20.00 38.64
C ALA A 255 5.86 18.59 39.21
N ALA A 256 6.51 17.71 38.44
CA ALA A 256 6.73 16.31 38.78
C ALA A 256 7.67 16.09 39.99
N THR A 257 7.29 15.19 40.89
CA THR A 257 8.14 14.62 41.97
C THR A 257 8.22 13.10 41.81
N GLU A 258 9.26 12.45 42.35
CA GLU A 258 9.75 11.08 42.05
C GLU A 258 8.78 9.87 42.14
N GLY A 259 7.46 10.06 42.24
CA GLY A 259 6.42 9.05 41.97
C GLY A 259 5.96 8.99 40.50
N ASP A 260 6.43 9.87 39.62
CA ASP A 260 5.85 10.12 38.30
C ASP A 260 6.16 9.11 37.19
N ALA A 261 7.20 8.27 37.31
CA ALA A 261 7.65 7.44 36.18
C ALA A 261 6.61 6.40 35.69
N VAL A 262 5.72 5.93 36.56
CA VAL A 262 4.65 4.97 36.20
C VAL A 262 3.42 5.70 35.68
N ALA A 263 3.15 6.91 36.18
CA ALA A 263 2.06 7.76 35.71
C ALA A 263 2.37 8.37 34.34
N THR A 264 3.61 8.79 34.09
CA THR A 264 4.07 9.28 32.78
C THR A 264 4.07 8.17 31.74
N ALA A 265 4.54 6.95 32.06
CA ALA A 265 4.49 5.83 31.11
C ALA A 265 3.04 5.44 30.74
N ALA A 266 2.10 5.52 31.69
CA ALA A 266 0.68 5.26 31.42
C ALA A 266 0.02 6.38 30.61
N ALA A 267 0.44 7.64 30.81
CA ALA A 267 0.01 8.78 30.01
C ALA A 267 0.55 8.69 28.57
N ASP A 268 1.81 8.30 28.40
CA ASP A 268 2.44 8.06 27.10
C ASP A 268 1.73 6.94 26.31
N ASP A 269 1.38 5.83 26.98
CA ASP A 269 0.63 4.73 26.35
C ASP A 269 -0.79 5.16 25.92
N ALA A 270 -1.47 6.01 26.70
CA ALA A 270 -2.78 6.54 26.37
C ALA A 270 -2.74 7.49 25.15
N GLU A 271 -1.72 8.35 25.09
CA GLU A 271 -1.49 9.24 23.93
C GLU A 271 -1.17 8.44 22.66
N ILE A 272 -0.34 7.39 22.77
CA ILE A 272 -0.03 6.47 21.67
C ILE A 272 -1.30 5.79 21.17
N VAL A 273 -2.13 5.26 22.07
CA VAL A 273 -3.39 4.59 21.69
C VAL A 273 -4.35 5.57 21.02
N ARG A 274 -4.50 6.79 21.54
CA ARG A 274 -5.35 7.83 20.94
C ARG A 274 -4.89 8.18 19.53
N THR A 275 -3.59 8.36 19.34
CA THR A 275 -2.99 8.63 18.03
C THR A 275 -3.25 7.47 17.05
N LEU A 276 -3.08 6.23 17.51
CA LEU A 276 -3.35 5.04 16.69
C LEU A 276 -4.83 4.90 16.34
N GLN A 277 -5.74 5.26 17.25
CA GLN A 277 -7.18 5.25 16.96
C GLN A 277 -7.54 6.28 15.87
N ALA A 278 -7.02 7.49 15.94
CA ALA A 278 -7.21 8.50 14.90
C ALA A 278 -6.61 8.06 13.56
N HIS A 279 -5.40 7.47 13.59
CA HIS A 279 -4.74 6.86 12.43
C HIS A 279 -5.62 5.78 11.79
N PHE A 280 -6.25 4.90 12.58
CA PHE A 280 -7.11 3.84 12.08
C PHE A 280 -8.50 4.30 11.63
N ALA A 281 -9.03 5.39 12.18
CA ALA A 281 -10.31 5.96 11.76
C ALA A 281 -10.31 6.35 10.27
N MET A 282 -9.14 6.62 9.69
CA MET A 282 -8.95 6.84 8.26
C MET A 282 -9.51 5.70 7.38
N LEU A 283 -9.54 4.46 7.89
CA LEU A 283 -10.13 3.31 7.20
C LEU A 283 -11.65 3.46 7.02
N ASP A 284 -12.31 4.21 7.90
CA ASP A 284 -13.75 4.42 7.86
C ASP A 284 -14.13 5.61 6.96
N GLU A 285 -13.19 6.51 6.65
CA GLU A 285 -13.47 7.76 5.93
C GLU A 285 -13.25 7.68 4.42
N PHE A 286 -12.31 6.85 3.94
CA PHE A 286 -11.98 6.81 2.51
C PHE A 286 -12.98 6.03 1.66
N ASP A 287 -13.26 6.49 0.44
CA ASP A 287 -14.10 5.76 -0.53
C ASP A 287 -13.29 5.32 -1.77
N LEU A 288 -13.79 4.33 -2.53
CA LEU A 288 -13.11 3.73 -3.69
C LEU A 288 -13.29 4.49 -5.00
#